data_AF-A0A8S9C1F7-F1
#
_entry.id   AF-A0A8S9C1F7-F1
#
_cell.length_a   1.000
_cell.length_b   1.000
_cell.length_c   1.000
_cell.angle_alpha   90.00
_cell.angle_beta   90.00
_cell.angle_gamma   90.00
#
_symmetry.space_group_name_H-M   'P 1'
#
loop_
_entity.id
_entity.type
_entity.pdbx_description
1 polymer ?
#
loop_
_entity_poly.entity_id
_entity_poly.type
_entity_poly.pdbx_seq_one_letter_code
_entity_poly.pdbx_strand_id
1 'polypeptide(L)'
;MLVLCTGSSPTTGPLPVTHLQEIGLDPALNPPLLSKIIPQDTRVTIGVIGASHSAILVLRNLYYLASSTHPLLRIKWFTRHPLRYAEERGDWIYRDNTGLKGDVAVWAQENLEEDRLPTSDVSKYLEKVSTTRDTEQEDYKEHLKDCTHVVQAIGFHANEIPVLDREGEKLEIKYNNETGGFEDKDGKQVKGLYAAGIAFPERVVDPEGNVEHAVGLAKFMNFLKRVVPTWTST
;
A
#
# COMPACT_ATOMS: atom_id res chain seq x y z
N MET A 1 -1.78 6.45 31.24
CA MET A 1 -1.71 6.85 29.81
C MET A 1 -1.80 5.60 28.96
N LEU A 2 -2.62 5.62 27.92
CA LEU A 2 -2.79 4.57 26.92
C LEU A 2 -2.35 5.12 25.56
N VAL A 3 -1.55 4.35 24.82
CA VAL A 3 -1.11 4.69 23.46
C VAL A 3 -1.49 3.56 22.52
N LEU A 4 -2.36 3.85 21.55
CA LEU A 4 -2.81 2.88 20.56
C LEU A 4 -1.79 2.78 19.41
N CYS A 5 -1.27 1.56 19.19
CA CYS A 5 -0.33 1.23 18.12
C CYS A 5 -0.85 0.03 17.32
N THR A 6 -2.14 0.06 16.94
CA THR A 6 -2.86 -1.11 16.39
C THR A 6 -2.40 -1.52 14.99
N GLY A 7 -1.63 -0.67 14.30
CA GLY A 7 -1.14 -0.96 12.95
C GLY A 7 -2.24 -0.95 11.88
N SER A 8 -1.90 -1.38 10.67
CA SER A 8 -2.81 -1.42 9.53
C SER A 8 -2.70 -2.76 8.80
N SER A 9 -3.77 -3.14 8.10
CA SER A 9 -3.78 -4.34 7.26
C SER A 9 -3.95 -3.97 5.78
N PRO A 10 -3.39 -4.77 4.84
CA PRO A 10 -3.63 -4.58 3.41
C PRO A 10 -5.12 -4.55 3.10
N THR A 11 -5.53 -3.66 2.21
CA THR A 11 -6.92 -3.57 1.75
C THR A 11 -7.16 -4.59 0.65
N THR A 12 -8.23 -5.37 0.79
CA THR A 12 -8.74 -6.28 -0.24
C THR A 12 -10.17 -5.86 -0.59
N GLY A 13 -10.56 -6.11 -1.84
CA GLY A 13 -11.91 -5.86 -2.32
C GLY A 13 -12.51 -7.12 -2.98
N PRO A 14 -13.85 -7.17 -3.12
CA PRO A 14 -14.47 -8.20 -3.92
C PRO A 14 -14.04 -8.08 -5.39
N LEU A 15 -13.76 -9.22 -6.02
CA LEU A 15 -13.41 -9.31 -7.44
C LEU A 15 -14.57 -9.96 -8.22
N PRO A 16 -14.76 -9.62 -9.51
CA PRO A 16 -15.85 -10.16 -10.33
C PRO A 16 -15.69 -11.65 -10.69
N VAL A 17 -14.58 -12.28 -10.27
CA VAL A 17 -14.29 -13.71 -10.42
C VAL A 17 -13.94 -14.31 -9.06
N THR A 18 -14.41 -15.53 -8.79
CA THR A 18 -14.35 -16.15 -7.46
C THR A 18 -13.37 -17.32 -7.32
N HIS A 19 -12.78 -17.78 -8.43
CA HIS A 19 -11.90 -18.95 -8.44
C HIS A 19 -10.42 -18.61 -8.13
N LEU A 20 -10.10 -17.33 -7.99
CA LEU A 20 -8.73 -16.87 -7.77
C LEU A 20 -8.24 -17.23 -6.36
N GLN A 21 -7.03 -17.75 -6.29
CA GLN A 21 -6.33 -17.92 -5.02
C GLN A 21 -5.63 -16.61 -4.63
N GLU A 22 -5.98 -16.05 -3.48
CA GLU A 22 -5.35 -14.83 -2.99
C GLU A 22 -4.01 -15.15 -2.31
N ILE A 23 -2.92 -14.54 -2.81
CA ILE A 23 -1.58 -14.71 -2.21
C ILE A 23 -1.42 -13.78 -1.00
N GLY A 24 -2.13 -12.65 -0.98
CA GLY A 24 -1.95 -11.58 -0.01
C GLY A 24 -0.71 -10.71 -0.30
N LEU A 25 -0.73 -9.48 0.21
CA LEU A 25 0.35 -8.52 -0.05
C LEU A 25 1.65 -8.89 0.70
N ASP A 26 1.56 -9.30 1.96
CA ASP A 26 2.75 -9.61 2.77
C ASP A 26 3.56 -10.79 2.21
N PRO A 27 2.94 -11.93 1.80
CA PRO A 27 3.68 -13.00 1.15
C PRO A 27 4.27 -12.59 -0.20
N ALA A 28 3.56 -11.77 -0.97
CA ALA A 28 4.02 -11.27 -2.26
C ALA A 28 5.23 -10.32 -2.16
N LEU A 29 5.40 -9.64 -1.01
CA LEU A 29 6.56 -8.79 -0.72
C LEU A 29 7.75 -9.57 -0.14
N ASN A 30 7.60 -10.86 0.15
CA ASN A 30 8.63 -11.72 0.72
C ASN A 30 9.10 -12.76 -0.32
N PRO A 31 10.20 -12.52 -1.07
CA PRO A 31 10.61 -13.40 -2.17
C PRO A 31 10.84 -14.87 -1.76
N PRO A 32 11.49 -15.19 -0.61
CA PRO A 32 11.61 -16.56 -0.14
C PRO A 32 10.29 -17.27 0.17
N LEU A 33 9.26 -16.53 0.60
CA LEU A 33 7.94 -17.10 0.85
C LEU A 33 7.15 -17.22 -0.45
N LEU A 34 7.17 -16.19 -1.29
CA LEU A 34 6.51 -16.16 -2.59
C LEU A 34 6.96 -17.31 -3.48
N SER A 35 8.26 -17.61 -3.51
CA SER A 35 8.82 -18.72 -4.30
C SER A 35 8.33 -20.10 -3.88
N LYS A 36 7.91 -20.25 -2.62
CA LYS A 36 7.34 -21.50 -2.07
C LYS A 36 5.84 -21.61 -2.31
N ILE A 37 5.14 -20.47 -2.36
CA ILE A 37 3.70 -20.41 -2.64
C ILE A 37 3.42 -20.76 -4.10
N ILE A 38 4.22 -20.23 -5.02
CA ILE A 38 4.03 -20.42 -6.46
C ILE A 38 4.66 -21.76 -6.89
N PRO A 39 3.88 -22.70 -7.47
CA PRO A 39 4.42 -23.93 -8.05
C PRO A 39 5.38 -23.65 -9.22
N GLN A 40 6.45 -24.44 -9.33
CA GLN A 40 7.47 -24.30 -10.38
C GLN A 40 7.13 -25.09 -11.66
N ASP A 41 6.37 -26.15 -11.52
CA ASP A 41 6.11 -27.18 -12.52
C ASP A 41 4.74 -27.05 -13.21
N THR A 42 3.92 -26.10 -12.76
CA THR A 42 2.60 -25.84 -13.35
C THR A 42 2.47 -24.40 -13.84
N ARG A 43 1.59 -24.19 -14.82
CA ARG A 43 1.32 -22.86 -15.34
C ARG A 43 0.53 -22.06 -14.31
N VAL A 44 1.09 -20.90 -13.94
CA VAL A 44 0.47 -19.97 -13.00
C VAL A 44 0.39 -18.60 -13.66
N THR A 45 -0.80 -17.99 -13.63
CA THR A 45 -0.99 -16.60 -14.06
C THR A 45 -1.46 -15.79 -12.88
N ILE A 46 -0.70 -14.77 -12.49
CA ILE A 46 -0.99 -13.95 -11.31
C ILE A 46 -1.46 -12.57 -11.76
N GLY A 47 -2.68 -12.20 -11.35
CA GLY A 47 -3.17 -10.82 -11.47
C GLY A 47 -2.61 -9.96 -10.34
N VAL A 48 -1.89 -8.88 -10.66
CA VAL A 48 -1.44 -7.90 -9.68
C VAL A 48 -2.22 -6.61 -9.90
N ILE A 49 -2.99 -6.21 -8.89
CA ILE A 49 -3.87 -5.04 -8.96
C ILE A 49 -3.25 -3.88 -8.20
N GLY A 50 -3.05 -2.76 -8.89
CA GLY A 50 -2.53 -1.51 -8.33
C GLY A 50 -1.19 -1.09 -8.92
N ALA A 51 -0.80 0.16 -8.64
CA ALA A 51 0.44 0.76 -9.13
C ALA A 51 1.19 1.53 -8.02
N SER A 52 0.93 1.14 -6.76
CA SER A 52 1.63 1.67 -5.59
C SER A 52 3.06 1.14 -5.51
N HIS A 53 3.88 1.71 -4.62
CA HIS A 53 5.24 1.21 -4.36
C HIS A 53 5.27 -0.30 -4.06
N SER A 54 4.34 -0.78 -3.23
CA SER A 54 4.22 -2.21 -2.93
C SER A 54 3.83 -3.02 -4.17
N ALA A 55 2.94 -2.52 -5.03
CA ALA A 55 2.57 -3.21 -6.27
C ALA A 55 3.79 -3.42 -7.17
N ILE A 56 4.62 -2.40 -7.34
CA ILE A 56 5.81 -2.49 -8.21
C ILE A 56 6.87 -3.43 -7.61
N LEU A 57 7.04 -3.43 -6.28
CA LEU A 57 7.90 -4.42 -5.62
C LEU A 57 7.41 -5.85 -5.87
N VAL A 58 6.10 -6.09 -5.81
CA VAL A 58 5.50 -7.39 -6.14
C VAL A 58 5.76 -7.78 -7.59
N LEU A 59 5.53 -6.87 -8.55
CA LEU A 59 5.82 -7.13 -9.97
C LEU A 59 7.28 -7.50 -10.20
N ARG A 60 8.20 -6.78 -9.55
CA ARG A 60 9.65 -7.06 -9.64
C ARG A 60 10.01 -8.42 -9.05
N ASN A 61 9.45 -8.77 -7.89
CA ASN A 61 9.66 -10.07 -7.26
C ASN A 61 9.15 -11.21 -8.16
N LEU A 62 7.94 -11.06 -8.70
CA LEU A 62 7.34 -12.04 -9.61
C LEU A 62 8.13 -12.17 -10.90
N TYR A 63 8.60 -11.06 -11.48
CA TYR A 63 9.45 -11.08 -12.66
C TYR A 63 10.72 -11.88 -12.42
N TYR A 64 11.43 -11.64 -11.31
CA TYR A 64 12.65 -12.38 -10.99
C TYR A 64 12.42 -13.87 -10.81
N LEU A 65 11.28 -14.28 -10.23
CA LEU A 65 10.90 -15.70 -10.18
C LEU A 65 10.60 -16.24 -11.58
N ALA A 66 9.82 -15.53 -12.39
CA ALA A 66 9.44 -15.94 -13.73
C ALA A 66 10.65 -16.09 -14.67
N SER A 67 11.65 -15.21 -14.53
CA SER A 67 12.87 -15.20 -15.33
C SER A 67 13.95 -16.17 -14.82
N SER A 68 13.72 -16.88 -13.71
CA SER A 68 14.69 -17.81 -13.12
C SER A 68 14.08 -19.17 -12.78
N THR A 69 13.40 -19.29 -11.64
CA THR A 69 12.97 -20.57 -11.07
C THR A 69 11.57 -21.01 -11.49
N HIS A 70 10.74 -20.10 -12.01
CA HIS A 70 9.34 -20.35 -12.33
C HIS A 70 9.03 -20.01 -13.80
N PRO A 71 9.61 -20.74 -14.78
CA PRO A 71 9.52 -20.37 -16.20
C PRO A 71 8.09 -20.34 -16.77
N LEU A 72 7.15 -21.03 -16.11
CA LEU A 72 5.73 -21.10 -16.47
C LEU A 72 4.88 -20.00 -15.81
N LEU A 73 5.46 -19.16 -14.96
CA LEU A 73 4.79 -18.03 -14.32
C LEU A 73 4.54 -16.91 -15.35
N ARG A 74 3.32 -16.39 -15.35
CA ARG A 74 2.91 -15.20 -16.10
C ARG A 74 2.22 -14.20 -15.18
N ILE A 75 2.31 -12.93 -15.54
CA ILE A 75 1.85 -11.81 -14.72
C ILE A 75 0.90 -10.96 -15.57
N LYS A 76 -0.27 -10.63 -15.04
CA LYS A 76 -1.14 -9.59 -15.58
C LYS A 76 -1.16 -8.43 -14.59
N TRP A 77 -0.67 -7.27 -14.99
CA TRP A 77 -0.61 -6.08 -14.16
C TRP A 77 -1.77 -5.14 -14.49
N PHE A 78 -2.66 -4.94 -13.52
CA PHE A 78 -3.83 -4.08 -13.65
C PHE A 78 -3.55 -2.71 -13.04
N THR A 79 -3.65 -1.66 -13.84
CA THR A 79 -3.41 -0.30 -13.37
C THR A 79 -4.37 0.72 -13.97
N ARG A 80 -4.86 1.62 -13.10
CA ARG A 80 -5.79 2.71 -13.47
C ARG A 80 -5.10 3.93 -14.06
N HIS A 81 -3.85 4.14 -13.70
CA HIS A 81 -3.15 5.39 -13.95
C HIS A 81 -1.68 5.12 -14.30
N PRO A 82 -1.02 6.06 -15.00
CA PRO A 82 0.43 6.04 -15.15
C PRO A 82 1.15 5.99 -13.80
N LEU A 83 2.37 5.46 -13.80
CA LEU A 83 3.22 5.44 -12.62
C LEU A 83 3.49 6.85 -12.14
N ARG A 84 3.53 7.01 -10.81
CA ARG A 84 3.79 8.30 -10.16
C ARG A 84 5.06 8.16 -9.36
N TYR A 85 6.03 9.00 -9.65
CA TYR A 85 7.32 9.02 -8.97
C TYR A 85 7.33 10.12 -7.92
N ALA A 86 8.13 9.93 -6.88
CA ALA A 86 8.48 11.04 -6.02
C ALA A 86 9.57 11.86 -6.70
N GLU A 87 9.43 13.18 -6.67
CA GLU A 87 10.34 14.09 -7.36
C GLU A 87 11.02 15.00 -6.35
N GLU A 88 12.35 15.03 -6.35
CA GLU A 88 13.09 15.97 -5.52
C GLU A 88 12.88 17.41 -6.01
N ARG A 89 12.53 18.30 -5.08
CA ARG A 89 12.23 19.71 -5.30
C ARG A 89 13.01 20.55 -4.28
N GLY A 90 14.33 20.57 -4.43
CA GLY A 90 15.20 21.31 -3.52
C GLY A 90 15.22 20.69 -2.12
N ASP A 91 14.56 21.33 -1.16
CA ASP A 91 14.50 20.92 0.24
C ASP A 91 13.31 20.01 0.59
N TRP A 92 12.42 19.73 -0.38
CA TRP A 92 11.29 18.82 -0.21
C TRP A 92 11.13 17.86 -1.39
N ILE A 93 10.22 16.90 -1.24
CA ILE A 93 9.94 15.87 -2.25
C ILE A 93 8.45 15.94 -2.61
N TYR A 94 8.16 16.13 -3.90
CA TYR A 94 6.80 16.04 -4.41
C TYR A 94 6.33 14.57 -4.41
N ARG A 95 5.10 14.32 -3.95
CA ARG A 95 4.53 12.97 -3.73
C ARG A 95 5.39 12.11 -2.79
N ASP A 96 5.89 12.72 -1.72
CA ASP A 96 6.75 12.06 -0.76
C ASP A 96 6.07 10.88 -0.02
N ASN A 97 4.74 10.85 0.06
CA ASN A 97 4.03 9.72 0.69
C ASN A 97 3.40 8.76 -0.30
N THR A 98 3.28 9.15 -1.57
CA THR A 98 2.45 8.45 -2.56
C THR A 98 3.21 8.01 -3.82
N GLY A 99 4.38 8.60 -4.10
CA GLY A 99 5.21 8.31 -5.26
C GLY A 99 6.19 7.14 -5.07
N LEU A 100 6.58 6.51 -6.18
CA LEU A 100 7.66 5.52 -6.25
C LEU A 100 9.01 6.18 -5.94
N LYS A 101 9.89 5.45 -5.25
CA LYS A 101 11.22 5.94 -4.82
C LYS A 101 12.28 4.86 -4.82
N GLY A 102 13.54 5.29 -4.80
CA GLY A 102 14.71 4.40 -4.67
C GLY A 102 14.79 3.39 -5.81
N ASP A 103 15.39 2.23 -5.54
CA ASP A 103 15.69 1.22 -6.56
C ASP A 103 14.45 0.68 -7.28
N VAL A 104 13.27 0.69 -6.64
CA VAL A 104 12.04 0.25 -7.31
C VAL A 104 11.51 1.29 -8.29
N ALA A 105 11.73 2.59 -8.04
CA ALA A 105 11.41 3.63 -9.01
C ALA A 105 12.29 3.50 -10.25
N VAL A 106 13.60 3.34 -10.05
CA VAL A 106 14.57 3.15 -11.15
C VAL A 106 14.18 1.92 -11.98
N TRP A 107 13.95 0.78 -11.31
CA TRP A 107 13.52 -0.44 -11.99
C TRP A 107 12.21 -0.24 -12.78
N ALA A 108 11.24 0.50 -12.23
CA ALA A 108 10.00 0.77 -12.93
C ALA A 108 10.19 1.67 -14.16
N GLN A 109 11.03 2.71 -14.07
CA GLN A 109 11.36 3.58 -15.20
C GLN A 109 12.03 2.81 -16.33
N GLU A 110 12.89 1.86 -16.00
CA GLU A 110 13.62 1.06 -16.98
C GLU A 110 12.74 -0.01 -17.66
N ASN A 111 11.66 -0.46 -17.00
CA ASN A 111 10.95 -1.68 -17.42
C ASN A 111 9.44 -1.55 -17.61
N LEU A 112 8.76 -0.61 -16.95
CA LEU A 112 7.29 -0.57 -16.86
C LEU A 112 6.64 0.66 -17.49
N GLU A 113 7.42 1.66 -17.88
CA GLU A 113 6.91 2.81 -18.64
C GLU A 113 6.32 2.36 -19.98
N GLU A 114 5.31 3.07 -20.49
CA GLU A 114 4.60 2.65 -21.71
C GLU A 114 5.51 2.51 -22.94
N ASP A 115 6.49 3.39 -23.08
CA ASP A 115 7.47 3.36 -24.15
C ASP A 115 8.60 2.34 -23.91
N ARG A 116 8.73 1.85 -22.67
CA ARG A 116 9.80 0.93 -22.27
C ARG A 116 9.35 -0.53 -22.22
N LEU A 117 8.19 -0.79 -21.63
CA LEU A 117 7.68 -2.14 -21.39
C LEU A 117 7.72 -3.02 -22.65
N PRO A 118 7.27 -2.59 -23.84
CA PRO A 118 7.29 -3.43 -25.05
C PRO A 118 8.68 -3.94 -25.47
N THR A 119 9.75 -3.25 -25.05
CA THR A 119 11.14 -3.61 -25.37
C THR A 119 11.91 -4.20 -24.19
N SER A 120 11.35 -4.14 -22.98
CA SER A 120 11.95 -4.71 -21.78
C SER A 120 11.79 -6.23 -21.75
N ASP A 121 12.77 -6.94 -21.18
CA ASP A 121 12.66 -8.38 -20.89
C ASP A 121 11.47 -8.72 -19.99
N VAL A 122 10.97 -7.75 -19.21
CA VAL A 122 9.78 -7.91 -18.38
C VAL A 122 8.54 -8.25 -19.22
N SER A 123 8.41 -7.72 -20.43
CA SER A 123 7.26 -7.99 -21.31
C SER A 123 7.11 -9.46 -21.73
N LYS A 124 8.18 -10.26 -21.62
CA LYS A 124 8.14 -11.71 -21.89
C LYS A 124 7.28 -12.47 -20.87
N TYR A 125 7.09 -11.87 -19.68
CA TYR A 125 6.43 -12.49 -18.54
C TYR A 125 5.22 -11.70 -18.05
N LEU A 126 5.21 -10.38 -18.28
CA LEU A 126 4.23 -9.43 -17.78
C LEU A 126 3.44 -8.80 -18.93
N GLU A 127 2.12 -8.87 -18.83
CA GLU A 127 1.17 -8.14 -19.66
C GLU A 127 0.53 -7.01 -18.84
N LYS A 128 0.54 -5.79 -19.35
CA LYS A 128 -0.13 -4.65 -18.72
C LYS A 128 -1.58 -4.58 -19.19
N VAL A 129 -2.50 -4.50 -18.25
CA VAL A 129 -3.93 -4.28 -18.44
C VAL A 129 -4.26 -2.90 -17.88
N SER A 130 -4.41 -1.92 -18.77
CA SER A 130 -4.83 -0.58 -18.40
C SER A 130 -6.32 -0.59 -18.09
N THR A 131 -6.71 -0.10 -16.91
CA THR A 131 -8.10 0.01 -16.49
C THR A 131 -8.49 1.46 -16.26
N THR A 132 -9.79 1.74 -16.18
CA THR A 132 -10.31 3.05 -15.77
C THR A 132 -11.32 2.87 -14.64
N ARG A 133 -11.72 3.95 -13.94
CA ARG A 133 -12.78 3.83 -12.92
C ARG A 133 -14.10 3.31 -13.49
N ASP A 134 -14.37 3.60 -14.76
CA ASP A 134 -15.63 3.26 -15.41
C ASP A 134 -15.62 1.82 -15.96
N THR A 135 -14.46 1.34 -16.41
CA THR A 135 -14.30 0.01 -17.04
C THR A 135 -13.70 -1.05 -16.10
N GLU A 136 -13.24 -0.68 -14.90
CA GLU A 136 -12.46 -1.54 -14.00
C GLU A 136 -13.07 -2.93 -13.79
N GLN A 137 -14.38 -3.01 -13.55
CA GLN A 137 -15.06 -4.28 -13.31
C GLN A 137 -15.15 -5.16 -14.57
N GLU A 138 -15.30 -4.54 -15.74
CA GLU A 138 -15.34 -5.23 -17.04
C GLU A 138 -13.94 -5.75 -17.39
N ASP A 139 -12.92 -4.91 -17.26
CA ASP A 139 -11.52 -5.27 -17.49
C ASP A 139 -11.08 -6.40 -16.53
N TYR A 140 -11.45 -6.32 -15.25
CA TYR A 140 -11.20 -7.38 -14.27
C TYR A 140 -11.90 -8.67 -14.68
N LYS A 141 -13.18 -8.63 -15.05
CA LYS A 141 -13.91 -9.82 -15.45
C LYS A 141 -13.33 -10.46 -16.72
N GLU A 142 -12.90 -9.65 -17.68
CA GLU A 142 -12.32 -10.12 -18.93
C GLU A 142 -10.96 -10.78 -18.72
N HIS A 143 -10.06 -10.12 -17.99
CA HIS A 143 -8.65 -10.55 -17.94
C HIS A 143 -8.33 -11.42 -16.73
N LEU A 144 -9.02 -11.26 -15.59
CA LEU A 144 -8.79 -12.10 -14.40
C LEU A 144 -9.36 -13.52 -14.56
N LYS A 145 -10.27 -13.76 -15.51
CA LYS A 145 -10.82 -15.11 -15.76
C LYS A 145 -9.74 -16.14 -16.14
N ASP A 146 -8.61 -15.67 -16.67
CA ASP A 146 -7.45 -16.50 -17.07
C ASP A 146 -6.37 -16.55 -15.98
N CYS A 147 -6.55 -15.82 -14.88
CA CYS A 147 -5.63 -15.83 -13.75
C CYS A 147 -5.94 -17.00 -12.82
N THR A 148 -4.92 -17.56 -12.19
CA THR A 148 -5.07 -18.58 -11.15
C THR A 148 -4.96 -17.97 -9.76
N HIS A 149 -4.17 -16.89 -9.63
CA HIS A 149 -3.95 -16.20 -8.36
C HIS A 149 -4.09 -14.68 -8.51
N VAL A 150 -4.21 -13.99 -7.37
CA VAL A 150 -4.26 -12.54 -7.32
C VAL A 150 -3.48 -11.95 -6.15
N VAL A 151 -2.92 -10.77 -6.37
CA VAL A 151 -2.37 -9.88 -5.33
C VAL A 151 -3.03 -8.52 -5.48
N GLN A 152 -3.75 -8.08 -4.45
CA GLN A 152 -4.32 -6.73 -4.37
C GLN A 152 -3.36 -5.81 -3.60
N ALA A 153 -2.76 -4.84 -4.30
CA ALA A 153 -1.82 -3.87 -3.74
C ALA A 153 -2.42 -2.44 -3.78
N ILE A 154 -3.65 -2.34 -3.30
CA ILE A 154 -4.55 -1.17 -3.46
C ILE A 154 -4.62 -0.25 -2.24
N GLY A 155 -3.75 -0.45 -1.24
CA GLY A 155 -3.65 0.40 -0.05
C GLY A 155 -3.80 -0.38 1.24
N PHE A 156 -3.87 0.34 2.36
CA PHE A 156 -4.00 -0.20 3.71
C PHE A 156 -5.16 0.49 4.43
N HIS A 157 -5.81 -0.23 5.34
CA HIS A 157 -6.78 0.33 6.27
C HIS A 157 -6.27 0.16 7.70
N ALA A 158 -6.59 1.12 8.57
CA ALA A 158 -6.26 1.02 9.98
C ALA A 158 -6.93 -0.20 10.59
N ASN A 159 -6.20 -0.96 11.42
CA ASN A 159 -6.78 -2.06 12.18
C ASN A 159 -7.78 -1.51 13.19
N GLU A 160 -8.81 -2.30 13.50
CA GLU A 160 -9.80 -1.95 14.51
C GLU A 160 -9.13 -1.59 15.83
N ILE A 161 -9.62 -0.51 16.43
CA ILE A 161 -9.22 -0.13 17.79
C ILE A 161 -10.07 -0.91 18.79
N PRO A 162 -9.51 -1.29 19.95
CA PRO A 162 -10.31 -1.92 21.00
C PRO A 162 -11.45 -0.98 21.43
N VAL A 163 -12.57 -1.56 21.87
CA VAL A 163 -13.64 -0.77 22.49
C VAL A 163 -13.06 -0.09 23.73
N LEU A 164 -13.13 1.23 23.76
CA LEU A 164 -12.71 2.03 24.90
C LEU A 164 -13.97 2.43 25.68
N ASP A 165 -13.96 2.16 26.98
CA ASP A 165 -14.99 2.60 27.90
C ASP A 165 -14.41 3.44 29.04
N ARG A 166 -15.25 4.30 29.60
CA ARG A 166 -14.97 5.00 30.85
C ARG A 166 -16.19 4.84 31.75
N GLU A 167 -16.00 4.17 32.87
CA GLU A 167 -17.07 3.94 33.87
C GLU A 167 -18.29 3.22 33.26
N GLY A 168 -18.07 2.32 32.30
CA GLY A 168 -19.12 1.55 31.63
C GLY A 168 -19.80 2.25 30.46
N GLU A 169 -19.45 3.51 30.15
CA GLU A 169 -19.91 4.20 28.96
C GLU A 169 -18.87 4.12 27.83
N LYS A 170 -19.32 3.72 26.64
CA LYS A 170 -18.46 3.65 25.45
C LYS A 170 -17.99 5.04 25.05
N LEU A 171 -16.69 5.20 24.87
CA LEU A 171 -16.09 6.42 24.37
C LEU A 171 -16.20 6.47 22.84
N GLU A 172 -16.89 7.50 22.33
CA GLU A 172 -16.80 7.91 20.94
C GLU A 172 -15.60 8.82 20.78
N ILE A 173 -14.64 8.41 19.95
CA ILE A 173 -13.35 9.09 19.84
C ILE A 173 -12.99 9.35 18.37
N LYS A 174 -12.36 10.51 18.14
CA LYS A 174 -11.79 10.90 16.86
C LYS A 174 -10.31 11.20 17.02
N TYR A 175 -9.48 10.56 16.20
CA TYR A 175 -8.04 10.80 16.22
C TYR A 175 -7.72 12.19 15.66
N ASN A 176 -6.80 12.89 16.32
CA ASN A 176 -6.26 14.17 15.86
C ASN A 176 -4.85 13.97 15.28
N ASN A 177 -4.72 14.08 13.95
CA ASN A 177 -3.48 13.85 13.23
C ASN A 177 -2.38 14.90 13.48
N GLU A 178 -2.68 16.00 14.17
CA GLU A 178 -1.71 17.06 14.46
C GLU A 178 -1.09 16.88 15.85
N THR A 179 -1.88 16.40 16.81
CA THR A 179 -1.46 16.23 18.21
C THR A 179 -1.15 14.79 18.58
N GLY A 180 -1.65 13.81 17.83
CA GLY A 180 -1.55 12.39 18.14
C GLY A 180 -2.47 11.94 19.29
N GLY A 181 -3.34 12.81 19.78
CA GLY A 181 -4.37 12.52 20.77
C GLY A 181 -5.72 12.17 20.15
N PHE A 182 -6.73 12.03 21.01
CA PHE A 182 -8.11 11.85 20.61
C PHE A 182 -9.01 12.95 21.18
N GLU A 183 -10.07 13.26 20.44
CA GLU A 183 -11.18 14.10 20.86
C GLU A 183 -12.40 13.24 21.11
N ASP A 184 -13.21 13.58 22.13
CA ASP A 184 -14.51 12.97 22.35
C ASP A 184 -15.58 13.55 21.40
N LYS A 185 -16.82 13.07 21.53
CA LYS A 185 -17.97 13.54 20.73
C LYS A 185 -18.24 15.06 20.84
N ASP A 186 -17.81 15.70 21.93
CA ASP A 186 -17.98 17.14 22.15
C ASP A 186 -16.76 17.94 21.63
N GLY A 187 -15.79 17.27 21.00
CA GLY A 187 -14.55 17.86 20.52
C GLY A 187 -13.52 18.15 21.62
N LYS A 188 -13.70 17.58 22.83
CA LYS A 188 -12.76 17.79 23.93
C LYS A 188 -11.67 16.73 23.91
N GLN A 189 -10.45 17.15 24.18
CA GLN A 189 -9.32 16.23 24.23
C GLN A 189 -9.48 15.19 25.35
N VAL A 190 -9.35 13.91 24.99
CA VAL A 190 -9.36 12.79 25.93
C VAL A 190 -7.97 12.65 26.54
N LYS A 191 -7.78 13.24 27.73
CA LYS A 191 -6.49 13.22 28.43
C LYS A 191 -6.01 11.79 28.69
N GLY A 192 -4.75 11.53 28.36
CA GLY A 192 -4.11 10.24 28.61
C GLY A 192 -4.41 9.17 27.57
N LEU A 193 -5.09 9.50 26.47
CA LEU A 193 -5.34 8.62 25.33
C LEU A 193 -4.67 9.20 24.06
N TYR A 194 -3.73 8.44 23.50
CA TYR A 194 -2.92 8.84 22.35
C TYR A 194 -2.75 7.68 21.37
N ALA A 195 -2.21 7.94 20.19
CA ALA A 195 -1.91 6.90 19.22
C ALA A 195 -0.71 7.20 18.34
N ALA A 196 -0.13 6.14 17.79
CA ALA A 196 1.09 6.18 17.00
C ALA A 196 1.11 5.13 15.89
N GLY A 197 1.86 5.44 14.82
CA GLY A 197 2.14 4.51 13.73
C GLY A 197 1.21 4.68 12.53
N ILE A 198 1.24 3.71 11.62
CA ILE A 198 0.60 3.80 10.30
C ILE A 198 -0.93 3.95 10.33
N ALA A 199 -1.61 3.46 11.37
CA ALA A 199 -3.03 3.70 11.59
C ALA A 199 -3.34 5.13 12.06
N PHE A 200 -2.33 5.82 12.57
CA PHE A 200 -2.43 7.12 13.21
C PHE A 200 -1.32 8.05 12.69
N PRO A 201 -1.26 8.30 11.36
CA PRO A 201 -0.18 9.07 10.77
C PRO A 201 -0.42 10.57 10.99
N GLU A 202 0.67 11.33 10.98
CA GLU A 202 0.61 12.79 10.93
C GLU A 202 -0.07 13.24 9.62
N ARG A 203 -0.90 14.29 9.69
CA ARG A 203 -1.40 14.99 8.51
C ARG A 203 -0.37 16.06 8.14
N VAL A 204 0.10 16.03 6.90
CA VAL A 204 1.06 17.00 6.36
C VAL A 204 0.47 17.70 5.15
N VAL A 205 0.93 18.92 4.91
CA VAL A 205 0.58 19.70 3.71
C VAL A 205 1.89 20.04 3.02
N ASP A 206 2.02 19.66 1.76
CA ASP A 206 3.20 19.99 0.97
C ASP A 206 3.19 21.48 0.52
N PRO A 207 4.30 22.02 0.01
CA PRO A 207 4.37 23.41 -0.47
C PRO A 207 3.40 23.76 -1.61
N GLU A 208 2.85 22.78 -2.33
CA GLU A 208 1.82 22.98 -3.36
C GLU A 208 0.39 22.94 -2.79
N GLY A 209 0.24 22.73 -1.48
CA GLY A 209 -1.04 22.66 -0.79
C GLY A 209 -1.69 21.28 -0.83
N ASN A 210 -1.00 20.24 -1.32
CA ASN A 210 -1.53 18.89 -1.30
C ASN A 210 -1.49 18.35 0.13
N VAL A 211 -2.61 17.78 0.58
CA VAL A 211 -2.74 17.17 1.89
C VAL A 211 -2.42 15.69 1.78
N GLU A 212 -1.43 15.23 2.53
CA GLU A 212 -1.03 13.83 2.61
C GLU A 212 -0.95 13.36 4.06
N HIS A 213 -0.86 12.05 4.25
CA HIS A 213 -0.50 11.44 5.53
C HIS A 213 0.96 11.02 5.50
N ALA A 214 1.71 11.39 6.54
CA ALA A 214 3.14 11.09 6.62
C ALA A 214 3.36 9.60 6.91
N VAL A 215 3.66 8.81 5.87
CA VAL A 215 3.85 7.36 5.97
C VAL A 215 5.32 6.99 5.83
N GLY A 216 5.86 6.32 6.85
CA GLY A 216 7.22 5.80 6.87
C GLY A 216 7.85 5.92 8.26
N LEU A 217 8.72 4.97 8.62
CA LEU A 217 9.27 4.86 9.98
C LEU A 217 9.91 6.17 10.45
N ALA A 218 10.78 6.78 9.63
CA ALA A 218 11.44 8.04 9.99
C ALA A 218 10.43 9.18 10.25
N LYS A 219 9.36 9.26 9.45
CA LYS A 219 8.29 10.25 9.60
C LYS A 219 7.50 10.02 10.88
N PHE A 220 7.12 8.77 11.17
CA PHE A 220 6.47 8.41 12.42
C PHE A 220 7.34 8.81 13.62
N MET A 221 8.64 8.54 13.58
CA MET A 221 9.55 8.92 14.66
C MET A 221 9.70 10.43 14.80
N ASN A 222 9.75 11.18 13.70
CA ASN A 222 9.80 12.65 13.74
C ASN A 222 8.53 13.25 14.34
N PHE A 223 7.37 12.72 13.95
CA PHE A 223 6.10 13.12 14.52
C PHE A 223 6.07 12.88 16.04
N LEU A 224 6.39 11.66 16.46
CA LEU A 224 6.38 11.27 17.89
C LEU A 224 7.36 12.10 18.72
N LYS A 225 8.56 12.37 18.23
CA LYS A 225 9.52 13.25 18.92
C LYS A 225 8.95 14.65 19.19
N ARG A 226 8.10 15.14 18.29
CA ARG A 226 7.47 16.47 18.41
C ARG A 226 6.29 16.45 19.38
N VAL A 227 5.41 15.45 19.29
CA VAL A 227 4.14 15.46 20.03
C VAL A 227 4.20 14.77 21.40
N VAL A 228 5.02 13.73 21.58
CA VAL A 228 5.09 12.99 22.86
C VAL A 228 5.40 13.90 24.06
N PRO A 229 6.28 14.92 23.98
CA PRO A 229 6.50 15.83 25.10
C PRO A 229 5.25 16.61 25.56
N THR A 230 4.30 16.86 24.66
CA THR A 230 3.04 17.56 25.00
C THR A 230 2.04 16.62 25.68
N TRP A 231 2.17 15.31 25.48
CA TRP A 231 1.28 14.30 26.06
C TRP A 231 1.44 14.13 27.58
N THR A 232 2.65 14.42 28.07
CA THR A 232 3.05 14.28 29.48
C THR A 232 3.10 15.61 30.22
N SER A 233 2.89 16.73 29.52
CA SER A 233 2.82 18.06 30.12
C SER A 233 1.47 18.23 30.81
N THR A 234 1.43 17.96 32.12
CA THR A 234 0.30 18.27 33.02
C THR A 234 0.18 19.75 33.32
#